data_AF-A0A524D8B5-F1
#
_entry.id   AF-A0A524D8B5-F1
#
_cell.length_a   1.000
_cell.length_b   1.000
_cell.length_c   1.000
_cell.angle_alpha   90.00
_cell.angle_beta   90.00
_cell.angle_gamma   90.00
#
_symmetry.space_group_name_H-M   'P 1'
#
loop_
_entity.id
_entity.type
_entity.pdbx_description
1 polymer ?
#
loop_
_entity_poly.entity_id
_entity_poly.type
_entity_poly.pdbx_seq_one_letter_code
_entity_poly.pdbx_strand_id
1 'polypeptide(L)' 'MTKHGDSKTLKRLNTPKFLQIKRKHGTFFVSPSPGPHPKRFCLPLLHIVRDLLHIMDNHREAKKLIGRGHFKVDGK' A
#
# COMPACT_ATOMS: atom_id res chain seq x y z
N MET A 1 -25.86 -8.91 -13.56
CA MET A 1 -24.78 -9.57 -12.78
C MET A 1 -24.11 -8.53 -11.90
N THR A 2 -24.64 -8.28 -10.71
CA THR A 2 -24.06 -7.36 -9.73
C THR A 2 -23.02 -8.11 -8.90
N LYS A 3 -21.82 -7.55 -8.71
CA LYS A 3 -20.80 -8.16 -7.84
C LYS A 3 -21.21 -7.96 -6.37
N HIS A 4 -21.56 -9.05 -5.69
CA HIS A 4 -21.90 -9.06 -4.27
C HIS A 4 -20.68 -9.26 -3.34
N GLY A 5 -19.45 -9.22 -3.88
CA GLY A 5 -18.21 -9.48 -3.14
C GLY A 5 -17.32 -8.25 -3.03
N ASP A 6 -16.56 -8.17 -1.95
CA ASP A 6 -15.65 -7.05 -1.71
C ASP A 6 -14.51 -7.02 -2.75
N SER A 7 -14.12 -5.82 -3.15
CA SER A 7 -13.14 -5.65 -4.22
C SER A 7 -11.71 -5.86 -3.72
N LYS A 8 -11.03 -6.90 -4.23
CA LYS A 8 -9.62 -7.19 -3.91
C LYS A 8 -8.64 -6.15 -4.46
N THR A 9 -9.06 -5.41 -5.49
CA THR A 9 -8.20 -4.52 -6.26
C THR A 9 -8.62 -3.07 -6.06
N LEU A 10 -7.66 -2.20 -5.73
CA LEU A 10 -7.87 -0.76 -5.63
C LEU A 10 -7.22 -0.04 -6.82
N LYS A 11 -8.00 0.73 -7.58
CA LYS A 11 -7.44 1.65 -8.59
C LYS A 11 -6.72 2.79 -7.88
N ARG A 12 -5.54 3.17 -8.38
CA ARG A 12 -4.73 4.24 -7.80
C ARG A 12 -5.44 5.60 -7.84
N LEU A 13 -6.27 5.84 -8.85
CA LEU A 13 -7.10 7.03 -8.95
C LEU A 13 -8.13 7.14 -7.82
N ASN A 14 -8.63 6.01 -7.30
CA ASN A 14 -9.65 5.95 -6.25
C ASN A 14 -9.07 5.99 -4.83
N THR A 15 -7.77 6.27 -4.70
CA THR A 15 -7.14 6.47 -3.40
C THR A 15 -7.57 7.82 -2.79
N PRO A 16 -7.64 7.95 -1.46
CA PRO A 16 -7.97 9.22 -0.82
C PRO A 16 -6.89 10.29 -1.03
N LYS A 17 -7.29 11.57 -0.98
CA LYS A 17 -6.42 12.72 -1.31
C LYS A 17 -5.29 12.99 -0.32
N PHE A 18 -5.46 12.62 0.95
CA PHE A 18 -4.42 12.83 1.96
C PHE A 18 -3.20 11.92 1.76
N LEU A 19 -3.35 10.84 0.97
CA LEU A 19 -2.21 10.01 0.59
C LEU A 19 -1.34 10.77 -0.41
N GLN A 20 -0.11 11.08 0.00
CA GLN A 20 0.88 11.77 -0.82
C GLN A 20 1.42 10.82 -1.91
N ILE A 21 0.59 10.54 -2.93
CA ILE A 21 0.93 9.62 -4.01
C ILE A 21 0.78 10.27 -5.37
N LYS A 22 1.71 9.93 -6.28
CA LYS A 22 1.55 10.21 -7.71
C LYS A 22 0.40 9.36 -8.27
N ARG A 23 -0.80 9.93 -8.40
CA ARG A 23 -2.02 9.20 -8.84
C ARG A 23 -1.93 8.66 -10.28
N LYS A 24 -1.23 9.35 -11.18
CA LYS A 24 -1.10 9.02 -12.60
C LYS A 24 0.18 8.23 -12.96
N HIS A 25 0.86 7.64 -11.98
CA HIS A 25 2.08 6.86 -12.21
C HIS A 25 1.79 5.39 -12.58
N GLY A 26 0.63 4.86 -12.20
CA GLY A 26 0.25 3.49 -12.46
C GLY A 26 -1.24 3.27 -12.22
N THR A 27 -1.76 2.16 -12.73
CA THR A 27 -3.20 1.85 -12.72
C THR A 27 -3.71 1.45 -11.34
N PHE A 28 -2.93 0.65 -10.61
CA PHE A 28 -3.34 0.04 -9.36
C PHE A 28 -2.53 0.52 -8.15
N PHE A 29 -3.20 0.53 -7.00
CA PHE A 29 -2.60 0.75 -5.69
C PHE A 29 -2.66 -0.56 -4.89
N VAL A 30 -1.76 -0.72 -3.95
CA VAL A 30 -1.74 -1.90 -3.06
C VAL A 30 -2.93 -1.79 -2.13
N SER A 31 -3.90 -2.70 -2.25
CA SER A 31 -4.99 -2.75 -1.28
C SER A 31 -4.41 -3.14 0.08
N PRO A 32 -4.70 -2.39 1.14
CA PRO A 32 -4.29 -2.77 2.48
C PRO A 32 -4.93 -4.11 2.85
N SER A 33 -4.18 -4.95 3.55
CA SER A 33 -4.71 -6.16 4.17
C SER A 33 -5.59 -5.80 5.37
N PRO A 34 -6.55 -6.65 5.76
CA PRO A 34 -7.26 -6.48 7.02
C PRO A 34 -6.24 -6.48 8.17
N GLY A 35 -6.42 -5.55 9.10
CA GLY A 35 -5.44 -5.28 10.16
C GLY A 35 -6.00 -4.34 11.22
N PRO A 36 -5.13 -3.77 12.07
CA PRO A 36 -5.55 -2.99 13.25
C PRO A 36 -6.26 -1.68 12.90
N HIS A 37 -5.97 -1.10 11.74
CA HIS A 37 -6.54 0.18 11.31
C HIS A 37 -7.64 0.00 10.25
N PRO A 38 -8.67 0.84 10.26
CA PRO A 38 -9.70 0.84 9.22
C PRO A 38 -9.12 1.28 7.87
N LYS A 39 -9.76 0.84 6.77
CA LYS A 39 -9.30 1.08 5.38
C LYS A 39 -9.05 2.56 5.03
N ARG A 40 -9.73 3.48 5.73
CA ARG A 40 -9.60 4.93 5.54
C ARG A 40 -8.37 5.53 6.24
N PHE A 41 -7.83 4.87 7.25
CA PHE A 41 -6.70 5.37 8.06
C PHE A 41 -5.48 4.43 8.02
N CYS A 42 -5.51 3.38 7.21
CA CYS A 42 -4.38 2.48 7.05
C CYS A 42 -3.48 2.86 5.86
N LEU A 43 -2.19 2.61 6.00
CA LEU A 43 -1.18 2.75 4.95
C LEU A 43 -0.46 1.41 4.73
N PRO A 44 -0.40 0.90 3.49
CA PRO A 44 0.39 -0.30 3.20
C PRO A 44 1.89 -0.04 3.42
N LEU A 45 2.58 -0.94 4.11
CA LEU A 45 4.03 -0.82 4.38
C LEU A 45 4.85 -0.64 3.09
N LEU A 46 4.47 -1.32 2.01
CA LEU A 46 5.12 -1.19 0.70
C LEU A 46 5.06 0.24 0.16
N HIS A 47 3.95 0.94 0.39
CA HIS A 47 3.79 2.33 -0.03
C HIS A 47 4.70 3.25 0.79
N ILE A 48 4.80 3.03 2.10
CA ILE A 48 5.68 3.81 2.99
C ILE A 48 7.13 3.70 2.54
N VAL A 49 7.63 2.48 2.33
CA VAL A 49 9.03 2.22 1.97
C VAL A 49 9.41 2.85 0.62
N ARG A 50 8.53 2.78 -0.38
CA ARG A 50 8.82 3.24 -1.75
C ARG A 50 8.52 4.72 -1.96
N ASP A 51 7.33 5.16 -1.58
CA ASP A 51 6.79 6.45 -2.00
C ASP A 51 6.96 7.54 -0.93
N LEU A 52 7.07 7.20 0.36
CA LEU A 52 7.28 8.19 1.44
C LEU A 52 8.74 8.28 1.86
N LEU A 53 9.38 7.14 2.12
CA LEU A 53 10.75 7.08 2.62
C LEU A 53 11.79 6.97 1.49
N HIS A 54 11.35 6.68 0.27
CA HIS A 54 12.22 6.53 -0.92
C HIS A 54 13.44 5.62 -0.69
N ILE A 55 13.28 4.55 0.10
CA ILE A 55 14.38 3.63 0.41
C ILE A 55 14.70 2.75 -0.81
N MET A 56 13.68 2.40 -1.58
CA MET A 56 13.79 1.52 -2.74
C MET A 56 12.85 2.00 -3.84
N ASP A 57 13.31 2.04 -5.08
CA ASP A 57 12.47 2.40 -6.24
C ASP A 57 11.63 1.22 -6.73
N ASN A 58 12.18 0.01 -6.61
CA ASN A 58 11.62 -1.18 -7.24
C ASN A 58 10.65 -1.92 -6.31
N HIS A 59 9.45 -2.25 -6.82
CA HIS A 59 8.43 -2.96 -6.04
C HIS A 59 8.91 -4.34 -5.56
N ARG A 60 9.69 -5.05 -6.38
CA ARG A 60 10.19 -6.39 -6.05
C ARG A 60 11.19 -6.35 -4.90
N GLU A 61 12.08 -5.36 -4.87
CA GLU A 61 13.08 -5.19 -3.82
C GLU A 61 12.42 -4.76 -2.51
N ALA A 62 11.52 -3.77 -2.55
CA ALA A 62 10.76 -3.36 -1.37
C ALA A 62 10.01 -4.55 -0.73
N LYS A 63 9.36 -5.39 -1.56
CA LYS A 63 8.67 -6.59 -1.06
C LYS A 63 9.63 -7.62 -0.46
N LYS A 64 10.80 -7.84 -1.06
CA LYS A 64 11.83 -8.73 -0.50
C LYS A 64 12.34 -8.22 0.84
N LEU A 65 12.58 -6.91 0.97
CA LEU A 65 13.14 -6.29 2.16
C LEU A 65 12.16 -6.33 3.34
N ILE A 66 10.86 -6.10 3.05
CA ILE A 66 9.78 -6.34 4.01
C ILE A 66 9.73 -7.81 4.44
N GLY A 67 9.80 -8.75 3.50
CA GLY A 67 9.77 -10.18 3.80
C GLY A 67 10.97 -10.68 4.62
N ARG A 68 12.10 -9.97 4.59
CA ARG A 68 13.29 -10.24 5.41
C ARG A 68 13.19 -9.71 6.84
N GLY A 69 12.18 -8.90 7.17
CA GLY A 69 11.97 -8.40 8.53
C GLY A 69 12.88 -7.22 8.95
N HIS A 70 13.37 -6.42 7.99
CA HIS A 70 14.19 -5.25 8.31
C HIS A 70 13.39 -4.05 8.84
N PHE A 71 12.07 -4.06 8.69
CA PHE A 71 11.18 -3.01 9.19
C PHE A 71 10.41 -3.51 10.40
N LYS A 72 10.40 -2.71 11.46
CA LYS A 72 9.59 -2.97 12.66
C LYS A 72 8.47 -1.94 12.77
N VAL A 73 7.26 -2.40 13.05
CA VAL A 73 6.07 -1.60 13.30
C VAL A 73 5.66 -1.85 14.74
N ASP A 74 5.61 -0.80 15.57
CA ASP A 74 5.29 -0.91 17.00
C ASP A 74 6.15 -1.94 17.76
N GLY A 75 7.44 -2.01 17.39
CA GLY A 75 8.42 -2.90 18.00
C GLY A 75 8.41 -4.34 17.49
N LYS A 76 7.55 -4.68 16.52
CA LYS A 76 7.46 -6.01 15.89
C LYS A 76 7.82 -5.98 14.42
#